data_AF-A0A7V0QG01-F1
#
_entry.id   AF-A0A7V0QG01-F1
#
_cell.length_a   1.000
_cell.length_b   1.000
_cell.length_c   1.000
_cell.angle_alpha   90.00
_cell.angle_beta   90.00
_cell.angle_gamma   90.00
#
_symmetry.space_group_name_H-M   'P 1'
#
loop_
_entity.id
_entity.type
_entity.pdbx_description
1 polymer ?
#
loop_
_entity_poly.entity_id
_entity_poly.type
_entity_poly.pdbx_seq_one_letter_code
_entity_poly.pdbx_strand_id
1 'polypeptide(L)'
;ARGTYIFPPNESIRFNIDSVEYCTRYHPHFKPIVVCGSHMRQGGATATMELAFLLANAKAYIQAILSRGLDIDSFAPSMEAQLSVPMNLFEEIAKYRALRRMWARMMRDQFGAKKPESQQAFIRVYTTGYTMTAQQPILNVVRVTIEALAAILGGCQSLSCSAMDEVLSLPTRKAAQVALMTQHIIAQETGVADVTDPLGGSYFIEGLTSRIEEEANKIMEKIEERGGAESAISQGYYQRLSREAASRYQQEIDEGSRLIIGLNCFEDPEEEIHIDSFTSDPDLYESRLKGLKELRKNRDNQAVKACLGRLKDVAQSSDNTIPALIECVEKYATLGEIFDILREVFGVFEETFERL
;
A
#
# COMPACT_ATOMS: atom_id res chain seq x y z
N ALA A 1 -4.35 5.64 -7.89
CA ALA A 1 -5.13 4.69 -7.07
C ALA A 1 -5.56 5.30 -5.72
N ARG A 2 -4.63 5.64 -4.81
CA ARG A 2 -4.98 6.04 -3.43
C ARG A 2 -5.65 7.43 -3.29
N GLY A 3 -5.37 8.38 -4.18
CA GLY A 3 -6.01 9.70 -4.18
C GLY A 3 -5.55 10.68 -3.08
N THR A 4 -4.45 10.39 -2.38
CA THR A 4 -3.94 11.19 -1.25
C THR A 4 -2.67 11.96 -1.61
N TYR A 5 -2.62 12.56 -2.79
CA TYR A 5 -1.49 13.38 -3.24
C TYR A 5 -1.66 14.83 -2.80
N ILE A 6 -0.55 15.56 -2.67
CA ILE A 6 -0.55 17.01 -2.42
C ILE A 6 0.29 17.68 -3.50
N PHE A 7 1.56 17.29 -3.64
CA PHE A 7 2.49 17.91 -4.59
C PHE A 7 2.42 17.22 -5.96
N PRO A 8 2.89 17.87 -7.03
CA PRO A 8 3.05 17.22 -8.33
C PRO A 8 4.04 16.05 -8.27
N PRO A 9 4.08 15.18 -9.30
CA PRO A 9 4.81 13.92 -9.24
C PRO A 9 6.30 14.06 -8.91
N ASN A 10 7.01 15.00 -9.55
CA ASN A 10 8.46 15.17 -9.37
C ASN A 10 8.80 15.58 -7.94
N GLU A 11 8.05 16.54 -7.40
CA GLU A 11 8.23 17.08 -6.06
C GLU A 11 7.83 16.04 -5.00
N SER A 12 6.78 15.26 -5.26
CA SER A 12 6.40 14.13 -4.42
C SER A 12 7.50 13.05 -4.38
N ILE A 13 8.09 12.71 -5.52
CA ILE A 13 9.20 11.75 -5.59
C ILE A 13 10.40 12.28 -4.82
N ARG A 14 10.77 13.56 -5.03
CA ARG A 14 11.81 14.23 -4.24
C ARG A 14 11.56 14.10 -2.74
N PHE A 15 10.37 14.49 -2.27
CA PHE A 15 10.02 14.49 -0.86
C PHE A 15 10.10 13.09 -0.23
N ASN A 16 9.68 12.06 -0.97
CA ASN A 16 9.81 10.68 -0.52
C ASN A 16 11.28 10.21 -0.50
N ILE A 17 12.08 10.55 -1.50
CA ILE A 17 13.49 10.16 -1.55
C ILE A 17 14.30 10.84 -0.45
N ASP A 18 13.98 12.09 -0.09
CA ASP A 18 14.61 12.75 1.05
C ASP A 18 14.42 11.93 2.34
N SER A 19 13.23 11.35 2.54
CA SER A 19 12.93 10.44 3.66
C SER A 19 13.78 9.16 3.61
N VAL A 20 13.91 8.56 2.42
CA VAL A 20 14.73 7.35 2.21
C VAL A 20 16.19 7.65 2.51
N GLU A 21 16.74 8.71 1.92
CA GLU A 21 18.13 9.11 2.12
C GLU A 21 18.45 9.37 3.59
N TYR A 22 17.60 10.12 4.29
CA TYR A 22 17.80 10.42 5.70
C TYR A 22 17.79 9.13 6.55
N CYS A 23 16.80 8.25 6.32
CA CYS A 23 16.71 7.00 7.08
C CYS A 23 17.87 6.06 6.77
N THR A 24 18.30 5.94 5.51
CA THR A 24 19.46 5.11 5.16
C THR A 24 20.74 5.57 5.87
N ARG A 25 20.93 6.88 6.05
CA ARG A 25 22.13 7.43 6.70
C ARG A 25 22.07 7.38 8.24
N TYR A 26 20.91 7.65 8.82
CA TYR A 26 20.78 7.91 10.27
C TYR A 26 19.91 6.89 11.03
N HIS A 27 19.05 6.15 10.33
CA HIS A 27 18.11 5.17 10.90
C HIS A 27 18.03 3.89 10.06
N PRO A 28 19.12 3.11 9.95
CA PRO A 28 19.22 1.98 9.01
C PRO A 28 18.27 0.80 9.31
N HIS A 29 17.57 0.82 10.43
CA HIS A 29 16.54 -0.17 10.80
C HIS A 29 15.12 0.34 10.59
N PHE A 30 14.96 1.60 10.19
CA PHE A 30 13.66 2.15 9.80
C PHE A 30 13.38 1.83 8.34
N LYS A 31 12.12 1.57 8.00
CA LYS A 31 11.69 1.25 6.64
C LYS A 31 10.98 2.45 6.02
N PRO A 32 11.69 3.31 5.27
CA PRO A 32 11.17 4.61 4.86
C PRO A 32 10.21 4.56 3.68
N ILE A 33 10.14 3.44 2.96
CA ILE A 33 9.34 3.32 1.74
C ILE A 33 8.67 1.95 1.63
N VAL A 34 7.37 2.01 1.30
CA VAL A 34 6.55 0.85 0.99
C VAL A 34 5.97 1.07 -0.42
N VAL A 35 6.42 0.27 -1.38
CA VAL A 35 5.89 0.30 -2.75
C VAL A 35 4.59 -0.50 -2.77
N CYS A 36 3.48 0.21 -2.95
CA CYS A 36 2.16 -0.37 -2.76
C CYS A 36 1.51 -0.80 -4.09
N GLY A 37 1.25 -2.09 -4.24
CA GLY A 37 0.32 -2.67 -5.23
C GLY A 37 -1.12 -2.78 -4.71
N SER A 38 -1.30 -2.89 -3.40
CA SER A 38 -2.61 -3.12 -2.75
C SER A 38 -3.71 -2.15 -3.17
N HIS A 39 -3.42 -0.85 -3.19
CA HIS A 39 -4.37 0.18 -3.60
C HIS A 39 -4.78 0.06 -5.08
N MET A 40 -3.87 -0.44 -5.94
CA MET A 40 -4.17 -0.66 -7.35
C MET A 40 -5.07 -1.88 -7.52
N ARG A 41 -4.82 -2.95 -6.76
CA ARG A 41 -5.68 -4.13 -6.69
C ARG A 41 -7.08 -3.79 -6.17
N GLN A 42 -7.18 -2.95 -5.13
CA GLN A 42 -8.46 -2.44 -4.64
C GLN A 42 -9.14 -1.49 -5.62
N GLY A 43 -8.37 -0.76 -6.44
CA GLY A 43 -8.86 0.05 -7.54
C GLY A 43 -9.24 -0.73 -8.80
N GLY A 44 -9.28 -2.07 -8.73
CA GLY A 44 -9.76 -2.94 -9.82
C GLY A 44 -8.69 -3.68 -10.62
N ALA A 45 -7.40 -3.48 -10.34
CA ALA A 45 -6.34 -4.18 -11.06
C ALA A 45 -6.42 -5.71 -10.86
N THR A 46 -6.00 -6.48 -11.87
CA THR A 46 -5.81 -7.93 -11.74
C THR A 46 -4.58 -8.26 -10.89
N ALA A 47 -4.38 -9.54 -10.50
CA ALA A 47 -3.19 -9.98 -9.79
C ALA A 47 -1.89 -9.68 -10.57
N THR A 48 -1.93 -9.88 -11.89
CA THR A 48 -0.78 -9.63 -12.79
C THR A 48 -0.51 -8.15 -12.98
N MET A 49 -1.56 -7.33 -13.11
CA MET A 49 -1.44 -5.87 -13.11
C MET A 49 -0.86 -5.34 -11.80
N GLU A 50 -1.31 -5.87 -10.65
CA GLU A 50 -0.80 -5.47 -9.34
C GLU A 50 0.73 -5.69 -9.24
N LEU A 51 1.23 -6.86 -9.66
CA LEU A 51 2.67 -7.13 -9.68
C LEU A 51 3.41 -6.21 -10.64
N ALA A 52 2.92 -6.08 -11.87
CA ALA A 52 3.57 -5.27 -12.89
C ALA A 52 3.67 -3.81 -12.49
N PHE A 53 2.59 -3.24 -11.97
CA PHE A 53 2.56 -1.86 -11.50
C PHE A 53 3.43 -1.64 -10.27
N LEU A 54 3.42 -2.57 -9.31
CA LEU A 54 4.29 -2.50 -8.13
C LEU A 54 5.76 -2.52 -8.54
N LEU A 55 6.17 -3.47 -9.38
CA LEU A 55 7.57 -3.61 -9.81
C LEU A 55 8.03 -2.45 -10.67
N ALA A 56 7.19 -1.95 -11.58
CA ALA A 56 7.51 -0.76 -12.38
C ALA A 56 7.68 0.49 -11.49
N ASN A 57 6.80 0.69 -10.50
CA ASN A 57 6.95 1.77 -9.53
C ASN A 57 8.20 1.61 -8.67
N ALA A 58 8.51 0.38 -8.22
CA ALA A 58 9.72 0.09 -7.46
C ALA A 58 10.97 0.43 -8.28
N LYS A 59 11.00 0.06 -9.57
CA LYS A 59 12.09 0.40 -10.49
C LYS A 59 12.31 1.91 -10.57
N ALA A 60 11.24 2.70 -10.72
CA ALA A 60 11.33 4.16 -10.77
C ALA A 60 11.90 4.74 -9.46
N TYR A 61 11.40 4.29 -8.29
CA TYR A 61 11.94 4.71 -7.00
C TYR A 61 13.41 4.34 -6.83
N ILE A 62 13.80 3.10 -7.18
CA ILE A 62 15.20 2.65 -7.08
C ILE A 62 16.09 3.53 -7.96
N GLN A 63 15.71 3.79 -9.21
CA GLN A 63 16.46 4.66 -10.11
C GLN A 63 16.62 6.07 -9.55
N ALA A 64 15.54 6.63 -8.98
CA ALA A 64 15.57 7.96 -8.41
C ALA A 64 16.43 8.03 -7.12
N ILE A 65 16.41 6.99 -6.28
CA ILE A 65 17.30 6.90 -5.10
C ILE A 65 18.77 6.75 -5.52
N LEU A 66 19.06 5.90 -6.51
CA LEU A 66 20.42 5.75 -7.06
C LEU A 66 20.94 7.07 -7.64
N SER A 67 20.07 7.88 -8.26
CA SER A 67 20.44 9.21 -8.78
C SER A 67 20.88 10.20 -7.71
N ARG A 68 20.51 9.98 -6.43
CA ARG A 68 21.01 10.72 -5.27
C ARG A 68 22.37 10.22 -4.75
N GLY A 69 22.95 9.21 -5.40
CA GLY A 69 24.26 8.66 -5.06
C GLY A 69 24.25 7.64 -3.91
N LEU A 70 23.08 7.11 -3.54
CA LEU A 70 23.00 6.01 -2.58
C LEU A 70 23.40 4.69 -3.26
N ASP A 71 24.10 3.83 -2.52
CA ASP A 71 24.42 2.47 -2.96
C ASP A 71 23.17 1.56 -2.86
N ILE A 72 22.93 0.70 -3.85
CA ILE A 72 21.75 -0.18 -3.89
C ILE A 72 21.61 -1.02 -2.61
N ASP A 73 22.72 -1.54 -2.08
CA ASP A 73 22.77 -2.40 -0.91
C ASP A 73 22.71 -1.63 0.43
N SER A 74 22.62 -0.30 0.37
CA SER A 74 22.42 0.55 1.55
C SER A 74 20.95 0.80 1.88
N PHE A 75 20.05 0.76 0.89
CA PHE A 75 18.62 1.07 1.11
C PHE A 75 17.67 -0.06 0.71
N ALA A 76 18.02 -0.89 -0.27
CA ALA A 76 17.12 -1.94 -0.77
C ALA A 76 16.60 -2.90 0.32
N PRO A 77 17.40 -3.34 1.32
CA PRO A 77 16.89 -4.18 2.41
C PRO A 77 15.78 -3.56 3.27
N SER A 78 15.63 -2.22 3.20
CA SER A 78 14.60 -1.48 3.96
C SER A 78 13.35 -1.17 3.12
N MET A 79 13.31 -1.57 1.85
CA MET A 79 12.14 -1.42 1.00
C MET A 79 11.12 -2.52 1.27
N GLU A 80 9.84 -2.16 1.30
CA GLU A 80 8.75 -3.13 1.39
C GLU A 80 7.87 -3.09 0.14
N ALA A 81 7.31 -4.24 -0.22
CA ALA A 81 6.25 -4.38 -1.20
C ALA A 81 4.93 -4.63 -0.45
N GLN A 82 3.93 -3.77 -0.63
CA GLN A 82 2.59 -3.98 -0.06
C GLN A 82 1.62 -4.47 -1.12
N LEU A 83 1.00 -5.62 -0.89
CA LEU A 83 0.04 -6.25 -1.80
C LEU A 83 -1.31 -6.52 -1.10
N SER A 84 -2.36 -6.69 -1.88
CA SER A 84 -3.66 -7.18 -1.40
C SER A 84 -3.76 -8.70 -1.51
N VAL A 85 -4.73 -9.30 -0.82
CA VAL A 85 -5.10 -10.72 -0.95
C VAL A 85 -6.62 -10.88 -1.08
N PRO A 86 -7.18 -10.96 -2.28
CA PRO A 86 -8.59 -11.32 -2.47
C PRO A 86 -8.81 -12.84 -2.41
N MET A 87 -10.08 -13.25 -2.51
CA MET A 87 -10.57 -14.61 -2.27
C MET A 87 -9.96 -15.75 -3.12
N ASN A 88 -9.26 -15.47 -4.23
CA ASN A 88 -8.69 -16.52 -5.06
C ASN A 88 -7.40 -17.09 -4.44
N LEU A 89 -7.56 -17.98 -3.46
CA LEU A 89 -6.51 -18.58 -2.64
C LEU A 89 -5.23 -18.94 -3.42
N PHE A 90 -5.36 -19.72 -4.49
CA PHE A 90 -4.19 -20.23 -5.23
C PHE A 90 -3.55 -19.18 -6.14
N GLU A 91 -4.34 -18.30 -6.75
CA GLU A 91 -3.81 -17.16 -7.53
C GLU A 91 -2.94 -16.27 -6.65
N GLU A 92 -3.41 -15.97 -5.44
CA GLU A 92 -2.71 -15.08 -4.52
C GLU A 92 -1.43 -15.70 -3.97
N ILE A 93 -1.44 -17.00 -3.64
CA ILE A 93 -0.22 -17.73 -3.26
C ILE A 93 0.80 -17.69 -4.41
N ALA A 94 0.37 -18.01 -5.63
CA ALA A 94 1.23 -17.99 -6.81
C ALA A 94 1.77 -16.58 -7.11
N LYS A 95 0.94 -15.54 -6.91
CA LYS A 95 1.32 -14.13 -7.07
C LYS A 95 2.47 -13.72 -6.15
N TYR A 96 2.43 -14.09 -4.87
CA TYR A 96 3.51 -13.76 -3.93
C TYR A 96 4.82 -14.47 -4.25
N ARG A 97 4.74 -15.73 -4.71
CA ARG A 97 5.90 -16.48 -5.19
C ARG A 97 6.50 -15.84 -6.45
N ALA A 98 5.65 -15.43 -7.39
CA ALA A 98 6.06 -14.73 -8.60
C ALA A 98 6.74 -13.40 -8.27
N LEU A 99 6.17 -12.58 -7.37
CA LEU A 99 6.78 -11.32 -6.94
C LEU A 99 8.20 -11.54 -6.44
N ARG A 100 8.45 -12.50 -5.54
CA ARG A 100 9.79 -12.75 -5.00
C ARG A 100 10.79 -13.08 -6.10
N ARG A 101 10.41 -13.92 -7.07
CA ARG A 101 11.26 -14.31 -8.19
C ARG A 101 11.58 -13.12 -9.11
N MET A 102 10.56 -12.33 -9.45
CA MET A 102 10.71 -11.13 -10.28
C MET A 102 11.55 -10.06 -9.58
N TRP A 103 11.30 -9.80 -8.29
CA TRP A 103 12.07 -8.85 -7.48
C TRP A 103 13.55 -9.24 -7.41
N ALA A 104 13.85 -10.51 -7.06
CA ALA A 104 15.23 -10.98 -6.97
C ALA A 104 15.99 -10.83 -8.30
N ARG A 105 15.35 -11.14 -9.43
CA ARG A 105 15.90 -10.94 -10.78
C ARG A 105 16.14 -9.46 -11.08
N MET A 106 15.16 -8.59 -10.81
CA MET A 106 15.30 -7.15 -11.02
C MET A 106 16.47 -6.58 -10.21
N MET A 107 16.55 -6.90 -8.92
CA MET A 107 17.60 -6.40 -8.03
C MET A 107 19.00 -6.88 -8.42
N ARG A 108 19.13 -8.18 -8.75
CA ARG A 108 20.42 -8.77 -9.12
C ARG A 108 20.86 -8.38 -10.52
N ASP A 109 19.98 -8.54 -11.52
CA ASP A 109 20.36 -8.51 -12.93
C ASP A 109 20.31 -7.08 -13.51
N GLN A 110 19.41 -6.22 -13.02
CA GLN A 110 19.28 -4.84 -13.51
C GLN A 110 20.01 -3.83 -12.62
N PHE A 111 19.94 -4.00 -11.29
CA PHE A 111 20.52 -3.05 -10.34
C PHE A 111 21.85 -3.52 -9.71
N GLY A 112 22.30 -4.74 -9.99
CA GLY A 112 23.59 -5.24 -9.55
C GLY A 112 23.72 -5.43 -8.03
N ALA A 113 22.60 -5.60 -7.31
CA ALA A 113 22.60 -5.78 -5.87
C ALA A 113 23.38 -7.04 -5.46
N LYS A 114 24.34 -6.88 -4.55
CA LYS A 114 25.27 -7.95 -4.15
C LYS A 114 24.83 -8.64 -2.86
N LYS A 115 24.12 -7.92 -1.99
CA LYS A 115 23.62 -8.49 -0.73
C LYS A 115 22.39 -9.36 -0.99
N PRO A 116 22.33 -10.59 -0.43
CA PRO A 116 21.13 -11.43 -0.50
C PRO A 116 19.88 -10.71 0.01
N GLU A 117 20.01 -9.90 1.06
CA GLU A 117 18.92 -9.16 1.68
C GLU A 117 18.29 -8.13 0.73
N SER A 118 19.10 -7.50 -0.14
CA SER A 118 18.60 -6.59 -1.18
C SER A 118 17.77 -7.31 -2.24
N GLN A 119 18.02 -8.60 -2.45
CA GLN A 119 17.29 -9.44 -3.41
C GLN A 119 16.04 -10.10 -2.79
N GLN A 120 15.84 -9.97 -1.47
CA GLN A 120 14.68 -10.50 -0.78
C GLN A 120 13.56 -9.45 -0.76
N ALA A 121 12.42 -9.76 -1.38
CA ALA A 121 11.24 -8.90 -1.28
C ALA A 121 10.60 -9.07 0.11
N PHE A 122 10.53 -7.98 0.89
CA PHE A 122 9.70 -7.95 2.08
C PHE A 122 8.24 -7.69 1.68
N ILE A 123 7.37 -8.67 1.88
CA ILE A 123 5.97 -8.60 1.47
C ILE A 123 5.08 -8.31 2.68
N ARG A 124 4.46 -7.13 2.65
CA ARG A 124 3.35 -6.74 3.53
C ARG A 124 2.03 -7.01 2.82
N VAL A 125 1.08 -7.61 3.51
CA VAL A 125 -0.23 -7.97 2.95
C VAL A 125 -1.34 -7.34 3.77
N TYR A 126 -2.36 -6.84 3.06
CA TYR A 126 -3.65 -6.48 3.62
C TYR A 126 -4.71 -7.38 2.99
N THR A 127 -5.60 -7.95 3.80
CA THR A 127 -6.83 -8.55 3.27
C THR A 127 -7.69 -7.45 2.66
N THR A 128 -8.65 -7.87 1.84
CA THR A 128 -9.21 -6.96 0.84
C THR A 128 -10.58 -6.47 1.25
N GLY A 129 -10.80 -5.14 1.24
CA GLY A 129 -12.12 -4.59 1.59
C GLY A 129 -13.20 -4.89 0.54
N TYR A 130 -12.86 -4.89 -0.75
CA TYR A 130 -13.86 -5.07 -1.83
C TYR A 130 -14.43 -6.49 -1.92
N THR A 131 -13.82 -7.48 -1.27
CA THR A 131 -14.35 -8.85 -1.20
C THR A 131 -15.35 -9.02 -0.05
N MET A 132 -15.44 -8.04 0.86
CA MET A 132 -16.33 -8.04 2.00
C MET A 132 -17.72 -7.53 1.61
N THR A 133 -18.73 -7.95 2.35
CA THR A 133 -20.13 -7.56 2.12
C THR A 133 -20.70 -6.81 3.31
N ALA A 134 -21.57 -5.83 3.06
CA ALA A 134 -22.35 -5.17 4.10
C ALA A 134 -23.50 -6.07 4.59
N GLN A 135 -24.05 -6.87 3.67
CA GLN A 135 -25.01 -7.93 3.93
C GLN A 135 -24.30 -9.13 4.56
N GLN A 136 -24.93 -9.78 5.53
CA GLN A 136 -24.36 -10.92 6.25
C GLN A 136 -22.90 -10.69 6.68
N PRO A 137 -22.58 -9.59 7.38
CA PRO A 137 -21.19 -9.17 7.64
C PRO A 137 -20.41 -10.18 8.47
N ILE A 138 -21.08 -11.07 9.22
CA ILE A 138 -20.41 -12.17 9.92
C ILE A 138 -19.67 -13.13 8.97
N LEU A 139 -20.14 -13.27 7.72
CA LEU A 139 -19.47 -14.08 6.70
C LEU A 139 -18.10 -13.52 6.30
N ASN A 140 -17.86 -12.23 6.54
CA ASN A 140 -16.55 -11.62 6.29
C ASN A 140 -15.46 -12.26 7.16
N VAL A 141 -15.78 -12.82 8.33
CA VAL A 141 -14.82 -13.60 9.14
C VAL A 141 -14.29 -14.80 8.36
N VAL A 142 -15.16 -15.49 7.63
CA VAL A 142 -14.78 -16.65 6.79
C VAL A 142 -13.91 -16.20 5.62
N ARG A 143 -14.31 -15.12 4.94
CA ARG A 143 -13.54 -14.53 3.82
C ARG A 143 -12.12 -14.15 4.25
N VAL A 144 -12.01 -13.37 5.32
CA VAL A 144 -10.74 -12.95 5.91
C VAL A 144 -9.89 -14.14 6.34
N THR A 145 -10.50 -15.22 6.85
CA THR A 145 -9.75 -16.44 7.22
C THR A 145 -9.07 -17.08 6.01
N ILE A 146 -9.77 -17.18 4.87
CA ILE A 146 -9.20 -17.73 3.62
C ILE A 146 -8.14 -16.79 3.04
N GLU A 147 -8.41 -15.49 3.04
CA GLU A 147 -7.47 -14.46 2.58
C GLU A 147 -6.18 -14.45 3.43
N ALA A 148 -6.30 -14.52 4.75
CA ALA A 148 -5.17 -14.62 5.67
C ALA A 148 -4.36 -15.91 5.42
N LEU A 149 -5.03 -17.04 5.24
CA LEU A 149 -4.37 -18.31 4.92
C LEU A 149 -3.60 -18.24 3.59
N ALA A 150 -4.15 -17.59 2.56
CA ALA A 150 -3.48 -17.37 1.29
C ALA A 150 -2.21 -16.52 1.45
N ALA A 151 -2.27 -15.44 2.24
CA ALA A 151 -1.13 -14.59 2.53
C ALA A 151 -0.02 -15.33 3.27
N ILE A 152 -0.38 -16.16 4.26
CA ILE A 152 0.55 -16.94 5.08
C ILE A 152 1.21 -18.04 4.24
N LEU A 153 0.43 -18.84 3.51
CA LEU A 153 0.95 -19.87 2.59
C LEU A 153 1.79 -19.25 1.47
N GLY A 154 1.46 -18.03 1.06
CA GLY A 154 2.23 -17.22 0.15
C GLY A 154 3.51 -16.66 0.72
N GLY A 155 3.78 -16.80 2.04
CA GLY A 155 5.01 -16.37 2.69
C GLY A 155 5.14 -14.86 2.86
N CYS A 156 4.07 -14.16 3.28
CA CYS A 156 4.16 -12.76 3.66
C CYS A 156 4.93 -12.56 4.99
N GLN A 157 5.55 -11.41 5.18
CA GLN A 157 6.28 -11.06 6.41
C GLN A 157 5.42 -10.22 7.38
N SER A 158 4.40 -9.53 6.88
CA SER A 158 3.46 -8.78 7.68
C SER A 158 2.07 -8.92 7.09
N LEU A 159 1.08 -9.21 7.94
CA LEU A 159 -0.31 -9.37 7.56
C LEU A 159 -1.18 -8.40 8.38
N SER A 160 -2.16 -7.79 7.72
CA SER A 160 -3.24 -7.03 8.35
C SER A 160 -4.56 -7.56 7.84
N CYS A 161 -5.38 -8.02 8.77
CA CYS A 161 -6.70 -8.56 8.49
C CYS A 161 -7.77 -7.49 8.71
N SER A 162 -8.66 -7.36 7.73
CA SER A 162 -9.88 -6.58 7.78
C SER A 162 -10.80 -7.18 8.84
N ALA A 163 -11.61 -6.35 9.44
CA ALA A 163 -12.58 -6.78 10.42
C ALA A 163 -13.92 -7.10 9.73
N MET A 164 -14.81 -7.81 10.43
CA MET A 164 -16.11 -8.20 9.86
C MET A 164 -17.01 -7.01 9.52
N ASP A 165 -16.76 -5.84 10.14
CA ASP A 165 -17.45 -4.57 9.97
C ASP A 165 -16.80 -3.63 8.92
N GLU A 166 -15.85 -4.13 8.12
CA GLU A 166 -15.07 -3.35 7.13
C GLU A 166 -15.94 -2.47 6.20
N VAL A 167 -17.09 -2.98 5.75
CA VAL A 167 -17.97 -2.26 4.81
C VAL A 167 -18.95 -1.31 5.54
N LEU A 168 -19.06 -1.43 6.87
CA LEU A 168 -20.01 -0.68 7.68
C LEU A 168 -19.37 0.53 8.37
N SER A 169 -18.21 0.34 8.99
CA SER A 169 -17.54 1.39 9.76
C SER A 169 -16.06 1.07 10.00
N LEU A 170 -15.36 1.94 10.73
CA LEU A 170 -14.05 1.55 11.27
C LEU A 170 -14.22 0.39 12.25
N PRO A 171 -13.21 -0.50 12.39
CA PRO A 171 -13.34 -1.66 13.25
C PRO A 171 -13.67 -1.30 14.69
N THR A 172 -14.75 -1.88 15.21
CA THR A 172 -14.99 -1.90 16.66
C THR A 172 -13.92 -2.73 17.37
N ARG A 173 -13.76 -2.53 18.69
CA ARG A 173 -12.82 -3.35 19.49
C ARG A 173 -13.09 -4.85 19.33
N LYS A 174 -14.36 -5.25 19.31
CA LYS A 174 -14.77 -6.66 19.16
C LYS A 174 -14.40 -7.18 17.77
N ALA A 175 -14.72 -6.45 16.72
CA ALA A 175 -14.42 -6.87 15.35
C ALA A 175 -12.90 -6.93 15.09
N ALA A 176 -12.14 -5.94 15.57
CA ALA A 176 -10.68 -5.95 15.52
C ALA A 176 -10.08 -7.12 16.31
N GLN A 177 -10.65 -7.46 17.47
CA GLN A 177 -10.21 -8.62 18.25
C GLN A 177 -10.44 -9.92 17.49
N VAL A 178 -11.59 -10.10 16.82
CA VAL A 178 -11.84 -11.28 15.98
C VAL A 178 -10.80 -11.38 14.85
N ALA A 179 -10.54 -10.28 14.13
CA ALA A 179 -9.54 -10.26 13.06
C ALA A 179 -8.11 -10.61 13.56
N LEU A 180 -7.75 -10.19 14.78
CA LEU A 180 -6.48 -10.59 15.41
C LEU A 180 -6.48 -12.07 15.81
N MET A 181 -7.56 -12.56 16.42
CA MET A 181 -7.67 -13.96 16.84
C MET A 181 -7.67 -14.92 15.65
N THR A 182 -8.25 -14.53 14.50
CA THR A 182 -8.15 -15.29 13.25
C THR A 182 -6.69 -15.56 12.88
N GLN A 183 -5.81 -14.56 12.97
CA GLN A 183 -4.38 -14.75 12.70
C GLN A 183 -3.72 -15.68 13.73
N HIS A 184 -4.06 -15.56 15.00
CA HIS A 184 -3.54 -16.45 16.04
C HIS A 184 -3.97 -17.90 15.85
N ILE A 185 -5.24 -18.15 15.53
CA ILE A 185 -5.76 -19.50 15.25
C ILE A 185 -4.99 -20.10 14.07
N ILE A 186 -4.86 -19.36 12.96
CA ILE A 186 -4.12 -19.87 11.80
C ILE A 186 -2.67 -20.19 12.19
N ALA A 187 -1.99 -19.27 12.89
CA ALA A 187 -0.58 -19.44 13.24
C ALA A 187 -0.32 -20.56 14.27
N GLN A 188 -1.22 -20.79 15.22
CA GLN A 188 -0.98 -21.67 16.38
C GLN A 188 -1.70 -23.02 16.31
N GLU A 189 -2.82 -23.11 15.60
CA GLU A 189 -3.69 -24.31 15.65
C GLU A 189 -3.66 -25.14 14.36
N THR A 190 -3.21 -24.57 13.22
CA THR A 190 -3.32 -25.24 11.92
C THR A 190 -2.07 -26.00 11.46
N GLY A 191 -0.92 -25.76 12.09
CA GLY A 191 0.38 -26.29 11.66
C GLY A 191 0.94 -25.64 10.38
N VAL A 192 0.28 -24.61 9.83
CA VAL A 192 0.73 -23.95 8.58
C VAL A 192 2.12 -23.28 8.71
N ALA A 193 2.52 -22.94 9.94
CA ALA A 193 3.81 -22.33 10.23
C ALA A 193 4.96 -23.35 10.38
N ASP A 194 4.67 -24.66 10.38
CA ASP A 194 5.66 -25.70 10.69
C ASP A 194 6.56 -26.04 9.49
N VAL A 195 6.12 -25.71 8.26
CA VAL A 195 6.83 -26.02 7.01
C VAL A 195 6.91 -24.77 6.13
N THR A 196 8.12 -24.44 5.68
CA THR A 196 8.34 -23.35 4.73
C THR A 196 7.89 -23.73 3.31
N ASP A 197 7.11 -22.86 2.65
CA ASP A 197 6.55 -23.06 1.30
C ASP A 197 5.95 -24.47 1.11
N PRO A 198 4.95 -24.87 1.92
CA PRO A 198 4.43 -26.25 1.92
C PRO A 198 3.76 -26.65 0.60
N LEU A 199 3.48 -25.68 -0.27
CA LEU A 199 2.92 -25.89 -1.60
C LEU A 199 3.98 -25.95 -2.71
N GLY A 200 5.26 -25.83 -2.36
CA GLY A 200 6.39 -25.98 -3.28
C GLY A 200 6.38 -27.37 -3.92
N GLY A 201 6.54 -27.41 -5.25
CA GLY A 201 6.46 -28.65 -6.04
C GLY A 201 5.05 -29.05 -6.46
N SER A 202 3.99 -28.38 -6.00
CA SER A 202 2.64 -28.58 -6.55
C SER A 202 2.60 -28.16 -8.03
N TYR A 203 2.31 -29.10 -8.92
CA TYR A 203 2.27 -28.84 -10.37
C TYR A 203 1.39 -27.65 -10.74
N PHE A 204 0.23 -27.53 -10.06
CA PHE A 204 -0.70 -26.43 -10.30
C PHE A 204 -0.12 -25.08 -9.84
N ILE A 205 0.43 -25.01 -8.62
CA ILE A 205 0.98 -23.77 -8.07
C ILE A 205 2.23 -23.33 -8.83
N GLU A 206 3.11 -24.25 -9.21
CA GLU A 206 4.31 -23.91 -10.00
C GLU A 206 3.97 -23.41 -11.40
N GLY A 207 3.00 -24.06 -12.06
CA GLY A 207 2.49 -23.63 -13.36
C GLY A 207 1.81 -22.27 -13.28
N LEU A 208 0.94 -22.06 -12.28
CA LEU A 208 0.25 -20.79 -12.07
C LEU A 208 1.22 -19.65 -11.74
N THR A 209 2.23 -19.90 -10.89
CA THR A 209 3.28 -18.93 -10.54
C THR A 209 4.01 -18.45 -11.79
N SER A 210 4.36 -19.38 -12.69
CA SER A 210 5.08 -19.05 -13.91
C SER A 210 4.22 -18.29 -14.92
N ARG A 211 2.94 -18.62 -15.05
CA ARG A 211 2.00 -17.86 -15.89
C ARG A 211 1.78 -16.43 -15.39
N ILE A 212 1.56 -16.26 -14.08
CA ILE A 212 1.40 -14.93 -13.48
C ILE A 212 2.63 -14.06 -13.73
N GLU A 213 3.83 -14.61 -13.56
CA GLU A 213 5.06 -13.89 -13.87
C GLU A 213 5.16 -13.50 -15.36
N GLU A 214 4.87 -14.42 -16.27
CA GLU A 214 4.90 -14.14 -17.71
C GLU A 214 3.92 -13.02 -18.09
N GLU A 215 2.70 -13.07 -17.57
CA GLU A 215 1.69 -12.04 -17.81
C GLU A 215 2.08 -10.69 -17.18
N ALA A 216 2.61 -10.69 -15.97
CA ALA A 216 3.09 -9.47 -15.33
C ALA A 216 4.26 -8.84 -16.10
N ASN A 217 5.21 -9.65 -16.60
CA ASN A 217 6.31 -9.17 -17.44
C ASN A 217 5.81 -8.51 -18.74
N LYS A 218 4.82 -9.10 -19.42
CA LYS A 218 4.20 -8.48 -20.62
C LYS A 218 3.58 -7.12 -20.32
N ILE A 219 3.01 -6.92 -19.14
CA ILE A 219 2.47 -5.63 -18.72
C ILE A 219 3.62 -4.65 -18.41
N MET A 220 4.69 -5.11 -17.75
CA MET A 220 5.89 -4.30 -17.50
C MET A 220 6.56 -3.84 -18.80
N GLU A 221 6.69 -4.71 -19.81
CA GLU A 221 7.22 -4.35 -21.13
C GLU A 221 6.43 -3.19 -21.75
N LYS A 222 5.09 -3.27 -21.73
CA LYS A 222 4.21 -2.18 -22.21
C LYS A 222 4.34 -0.89 -21.41
N ILE A 223 4.74 -0.97 -20.13
CA ILE A 223 5.01 0.22 -19.31
C ILE A 223 6.35 0.84 -19.71
N GLU A 224 7.38 0.02 -19.94
CA GLU A 224 8.69 0.48 -20.42
C GLU A 224 8.61 1.12 -21.81
N GLU A 225 7.84 0.53 -22.75
CA GLU A 225 7.55 1.11 -24.08
C GLU A 225 6.92 2.51 -24.00
N ARG A 226 6.27 2.83 -22.87
CA ARG A 226 5.65 4.14 -22.61
C ARG A 226 6.58 5.12 -21.91
N GLY A 227 7.84 4.76 -21.67
CA GLY A 227 8.81 5.57 -20.95
C GLY A 227 8.80 5.36 -19.44
N GLY A 228 8.38 4.17 -18.98
CA GLY A 228 8.40 3.80 -17.57
C GLY A 228 7.13 4.20 -16.80
N ALA A 229 7.15 3.96 -15.49
CA ALA A 229 5.96 4.07 -14.63
C ALA A 229 5.36 5.48 -14.60
N GLU A 230 6.19 6.51 -14.39
CA GLU A 230 5.73 7.90 -14.30
C GLU A 230 5.01 8.36 -15.58
N SER A 231 5.60 8.07 -16.73
CA SER A 231 5.01 8.39 -18.03
C SER A 231 3.74 7.59 -18.31
N ALA A 232 3.74 6.28 -17.99
CA ALA A 232 2.55 5.45 -18.16
C ALA A 232 1.37 5.91 -17.28
N ILE A 233 1.63 6.34 -16.04
CA ILE A 233 0.64 6.93 -15.14
C ILE A 233 0.12 8.26 -15.70
N SER A 234 1.01 9.13 -16.18
CA SER A 234 0.66 10.44 -16.76
C SER A 234 -0.13 10.31 -18.07
N GLN A 235 0.02 9.20 -18.80
CA GLN A 235 -0.79 8.86 -19.97
C GLN A 235 -2.11 8.15 -19.62
N GLY A 236 -2.41 7.96 -18.33
CA GLY A 236 -3.63 7.30 -17.85
C GLY A 236 -3.67 5.78 -18.08
N TYR A 237 -2.53 5.14 -18.39
CA TYR A 237 -2.49 3.71 -18.75
C TYR A 237 -2.92 2.81 -17.59
N TYR A 238 -2.44 3.07 -16.38
CA TYR A 238 -2.76 2.28 -15.19
C TYR A 238 -4.26 2.36 -14.87
N GLN A 239 -4.82 3.57 -14.96
CA GLN A 239 -6.22 3.89 -14.69
C GLN A 239 -7.13 3.20 -15.69
N ARG A 240 -6.83 3.25 -17.00
CA ARG A 240 -7.61 2.56 -18.02
C ARG A 240 -7.68 1.06 -17.78
N LEU A 241 -6.53 0.40 -17.62
CA LEU A 241 -6.48 -1.05 -17.39
C LEU A 241 -7.26 -1.46 -16.13
N SER A 242 -7.09 -0.73 -15.03
CA SER A 242 -7.77 -1.03 -13.78
C SER A 242 -9.28 -0.81 -13.89
N ARG A 243 -9.72 0.26 -14.60
CA ARG A 243 -11.15 0.53 -14.84
C ARG A 243 -11.80 -0.55 -15.72
N GLU A 244 -11.12 -0.99 -16.78
CA GLU A 244 -11.60 -2.07 -17.64
C GLU A 244 -11.77 -3.39 -16.87
N ALA A 245 -10.82 -3.71 -15.99
CA ALA A 245 -10.90 -4.89 -15.13
C ALA A 245 -11.99 -4.76 -14.05
N ALA A 246 -12.11 -3.60 -13.41
CA ALA A 246 -13.16 -3.31 -12.43
C ALA A 246 -14.56 -3.43 -13.05
N SER A 247 -14.76 -2.83 -14.23
CA SER A 247 -16.04 -2.85 -14.94
C SER A 247 -16.46 -4.29 -15.27
N ARG A 248 -15.53 -5.10 -15.77
CA ARG A 248 -15.78 -6.52 -16.03
C ARG A 248 -16.14 -7.29 -14.75
N TYR A 249 -15.42 -7.04 -13.66
CA TYR A 249 -15.70 -7.69 -12.38
C TYR A 249 -17.10 -7.33 -11.87
N GLN A 250 -17.51 -6.07 -11.97
CA GLN A 250 -18.86 -5.63 -11.60
C GLN A 250 -19.92 -6.25 -12.52
N GLN A 251 -19.69 -6.27 -13.83
CA GLN A 251 -20.59 -6.89 -14.79
C GLN A 251 -20.80 -8.39 -14.49
N GLU A 252 -19.73 -9.11 -14.13
CA GLU A 252 -19.84 -10.52 -13.74
C GLU A 252 -20.73 -10.73 -12.50
N ILE A 253 -20.71 -9.79 -11.54
CA ILE A 253 -21.57 -9.81 -10.35
C ILE A 253 -23.01 -9.52 -10.73
N ASP A 254 -23.24 -8.47 -11.51
CA ASP A 254 -24.57 -8.01 -11.91
C ASP A 254 -25.30 -9.05 -12.77
N GLU A 255 -24.56 -9.77 -13.63
CA GLU A 255 -25.08 -10.85 -14.47
C GLU A 255 -25.17 -12.21 -13.74
N GLY A 256 -24.67 -12.30 -12.50
CA GLY A 256 -24.69 -13.53 -11.69
C GLY A 256 -23.71 -14.62 -12.14
N SER A 257 -22.79 -14.32 -13.06
CA SER A 257 -21.71 -15.25 -13.45
C SER A 257 -20.62 -15.35 -12.38
N ARG A 258 -20.47 -14.31 -11.55
CA ARG A 258 -19.69 -14.30 -10.32
C ARG A 258 -20.63 -14.24 -9.12
N LEU A 259 -20.66 -15.35 -8.38
CA LEU A 259 -21.48 -15.47 -7.17
C LEU A 259 -20.74 -14.91 -5.95
N ILE A 260 -21.44 -14.05 -5.20
CA ILE A 260 -21.02 -13.50 -3.91
C ILE A 260 -22.10 -13.85 -2.89
N ILE A 261 -21.76 -14.75 -1.97
CA ILE A 261 -22.64 -15.26 -0.92
C ILE A 261 -23.15 -14.10 -0.05
N GLY A 262 -24.45 -14.02 0.15
CA GLY A 262 -25.12 -12.95 0.90
C GLY A 262 -25.33 -11.65 0.12
N LEU A 263 -24.83 -11.53 -1.11
CA LEU A 263 -25.01 -10.32 -1.94
C LEU A 263 -25.90 -10.58 -3.16
N ASN A 264 -25.52 -11.52 -4.05
CA ASN A 264 -26.30 -11.86 -5.25
C ASN A 264 -26.71 -13.34 -5.30
N CYS A 265 -26.42 -14.08 -4.24
CA CYS A 265 -26.86 -15.46 -4.04
C CYS A 265 -26.86 -15.79 -2.55
N PHE A 266 -27.76 -16.69 -2.13
CA PHE A 266 -27.96 -17.04 -0.71
C PHE A 266 -28.18 -15.80 0.17
N GLU A 267 -28.94 -14.83 -0.35
CA GLU A 267 -29.39 -13.65 0.39
C GLU A 267 -30.33 -14.08 1.52
N ASP A 268 -30.31 -13.33 2.61
CA ASP A 268 -31.22 -13.49 3.73
C ASP A 268 -31.88 -12.13 3.99
N PRO A 269 -33.06 -11.87 3.40
CA PRO A 269 -33.74 -10.59 3.54
C PRO A 269 -34.32 -10.37 4.96
N GLU A 270 -34.37 -11.42 5.78
CA GLU A 270 -34.85 -11.36 7.17
C GLU A 270 -33.71 -11.15 8.17
N GLU A 271 -32.44 -11.16 7.72
CA GLU A 271 -31.29 -10.96 8.62
C GLU A 271 -31.30 -9.56 9.25
N GLU A 272 -31.38 -9.52 10.58
CA GLU A 272 -31.09 -8.33 11.36
C GLU A 272 -29.58 -8.22 11.63
N ILE A 273 -28.95 -7.16 11.10
CA ILE A 273 -27.50 -6.92 11.30
C ILE A 273 -27.25 -6.48 12.75
N HIS A 274 -26.74 -7.41 13.56
CA HIS A 274 -26.37 -7.16 14.96
C HIS A 274 -24.86 -6.97 15.15
N ILE A 275 -24.27 -6.01 14.43
CA ILE A 275 -22.86 -5.62 14.60
C ILE A 275 -22.79 -4.16 15.03
N ASP A 276 -22.15 -3.91 16.17
CA ASP A 276 -21.83 -2.56 16.62
C ASP A 276 -20.97 -1.86 15.57
N SER A 277 -21.23 -0.58 15.33
CA SER A 277 -20.41 0.25 14.43
C SER A 277 -19.61 1.26 15.22
N PHE A 278 -18.41 1.58 14.76
CA PHE A 278 -17.62 2.65 15.34
C PHE A 278 -18.31 4.00 15.12
N THR A 279 -18.51 4.75 16.20
CA THR A 279 -18.95 6.14 16.16
C THR A 279 -17.85 7.06 16.66
N SER A 280 -17.58 8.13 15.92
CA SER A 280 -16.65 9.16 16.36
C SER A 280 -17.20 9.91 17.58
N ASP A 281 -16.33 10.27 18.52
CA ASP A 281 -16.65 11.18 19.61
C ASP A 281 -17.07 12.55 19.02
N PRO A 282 -18.32 13.03 19.27
CA PRO A 282 -18.82 14.28 18.72
C PRO A 282 -18.03 15.50 19.21
N ASP A 283 -17.41 15.43 20.39
CA ASP A 283 -16.63 16.53 20.98
C ASP A 283 -15.17 16.55 20.51
N LEU A 284 -14.74 15.52 19.76
CA LEU A 284 -13.36 15.38 19.31
C LEU A 284 -12.90 16.58 18.48
N TYR A 285 -13.74 17.09 17.58
CA TYR A 285 -13.42 18.23 16.73
C TYR A 285 -13.12 19.48 17.57
N GLU A 286 -14.03 19.84 18.47
CA GLU A 286 -13.88 21.02 19.34
C GLU A 286 -12.69 20.89 20.29
N SER A 287 -12.48 19.70 20.83
CA SER A 287 -11.31 19.37 21.67
C SER A 287 -9.99 19.59 20.90
N ARG A 288 -9.90 19.13 19.65
CA ARG A 288 -8.71 19.33 18.79
C ARG A 288 -8.52 20.79 18.40
N LEU A 289 -9.60 21.52 18.11
CA LEU A 289 -9.55 22.95 17.80
C LEU A 289 -9.02 23.76 18.99
N LYS A 290 -9.53 23.48 20.20
CA LYS A 290 -9.07 24.11 21.44
C LYS A 290 -7.59 23.82 21.68
N GLY A 291 -7.17 22.57 21.57
CA GLY A 291 -5.77 22.18 21.71
C GLY A 291 -4.84 22.89 20.73
N LEU A 292 -5.25 23.05 19.46
CA LEU A 292 -4.47 23.80 18.47
C LEU A 292 -4.35 25.30 18.80
N LYS A 293 -5.43 25.92 19.29
CA LYS A 293 -5.40 27.32 19.74
C LYS A 293 -4.47 27.51 20.94
N GLU A 294 -4.54 26.62 21.92
CA GLU A 294 -3.67 26.64 23.10
C GLU A 294 -2.20 26.42 22.72
N LEU A 295 -1.92 25.45 21.85
CA LEU A 295 -0.58 25.19 21.33
C LEU A 295 0.03 26.45 20.68
N ARG A 296 -0.71 27.08 19.75
CA ARG A 296 -0.25 28.30 19.06
C ARG A 296 -0.04 29.47 20.01
N LYS A 297 -0.85 29.59 21.06
CA LYS A 297 -0.72 30.65 22.07
C LYS A 297 0.52 30.47 22.95
N ASN A 298 0.86 29.23 23.31
CA ASN A 298 1.85 28.93 24.34
C ASN A 298 3.25 28.59 23.79
N ARG A 299 3.37 28.18 22.53
CA ARG A 299 4.67 27.87 21.91
C ARG A 299 5.49 29.12 21.60
N ASP A 300 6.78 28.93 21.38
CA ASP A 300 7.67 29.97 20.86
C ASP A 300 7.39 30.22 19.36
N ASN A 301 6.57 31.23 19.08
CA ASN A 301 6.19 31.58 17.71
C ASN A 301 7.33 32.20 16.90
N GLN A 302 8.36 32.77 17.55
CA GLN A 302 9.53 33.28 16.82
C GLN A 302 10.40 32.11 16.34
N ALA A 303 10.62 31.11 17.19
CA ALA A 303 11.30 29.88 16.80
C ALA A 303 10.58 29.14 15.68
N VAL A 304 9.24 29.02 15.76
CA VAL A 304 8.43 28.41 14.68
C VAL A 304 8.58 29.17 13.36
N LYS A 305 8.52 30.50 13.39
CA LYS A 305 8.69 31.30 12.17
C LYS A 305 10.08 31.10 11.56
N ALA A 306 11.13 31.01 12.40
CA ALA A 306 12.49 30.78 11.95
C ALA A 306 12.67 29.40 11.30
N CYS A 307 12.19 28.33 11.92
CA CYS A 307 12.34 26.97 11.37
C CYS A 307 11.49 26.78 10.11
N LEU A 308 10.29 27.37 10.01
CA LEU A 308 9.48 27.36 8.79
C LEU A 308 10.16 28.14 7.65
N GLY A 309 10.83 29.25 7.96
CA GLY A 309 11.66 29.98 6.99
C GLY A 309 12.80 29.11 6.46
N ARG A 310 13.52 28.43 7.35
CA ARG A 310 14.56 27.46 6.95
C ARG A 310 14.01 26.31 6.11
N LEU A 311 12.84 25.77 6.45
CA LEU A 311 12.20 24.72 5.66
C LEU A 311 11.90 25.22 4.24
N LYS A 312 11.44 26.46 4.09
CA LYS A 312 11.21 27.07 2.78
C LYS A 312 12.51 27.15 1.97
N ASP A 313 13.58 27.64 2.57
CA ASP A 313 14.89 27.77 1.91
C ASP A 313 15.42 26.39 1.45
N VAL A 314 15.32 25.37 2.31
CA VAL A 314 15.72 23.99 2.01
C VAL A 314 14.84 23.36 0.92
N ALA A 315 13.53 23.59 0.96
CA ALA A 315 12.62 23.12 -0.08
C ALA A 315 12.92 23.75 -1.45
N GLN A 316 13.38 25.02 -1.48
CA GLN A 316 13.79 25.70 -2.71
C GLN A 316 15.16 25.25 -3.23
N SER A 317 16.04 24.71 -2.37
CA SER A 317 17.33 24.17 -2.77
C SER A 317 17.22 22.70 -3.20
N SER A 318 18.36 22.02 -3.41
CA SER A 318 18.45 20.57 -3.61
C SER A 318 18.70 19.79 -2.32
N ASP A 319 18.73 20.46 -1.18
CA ASP A 319 19.03 19.84 0.10
C ASP A 319 17.87 18.95 0.58
N ASN A 320 18.22 18.01 1.46
CA ASN A 320 17.27 17.08 2.05
C ASN A 320 16.35 17.80 3.05
N THR A 321 15.05 17.68 2.87
CA THR A 321 14.02 18.37 3.66
C THR A 321 13.81 17.81 5.07
N ILE A 322 14.22 16.56 5.35
CA ILE A 322 13.90 15.87 6.61
C ILE A 322 14.49 16.54 7.85
N PRO A 323 15.77 16.95 7.89
CA PRO A 323 16.31 17.68 9.05
C PRO A 323 15.51 18.96 9.38
N ALA A 324 15.08 19.72 8.37
CA ALA A 324 14.28 20.93 8.58
C ALA A 324 12.86 20.60 9.05
N LEU A 325 12.27 19.50 8.59
CA LEU A 325 10.97 19.01 9.07
C LEU A 325 11.03 18.61 10.54
N ILE A 326 12.08 17.88 10.96
CA ILE A 326 12.28 17.50 12.36
C ILE A 326 12.38 18.76 13.24
N GLU A 327 13.18 19.75 12.84
CA GLU A 327 13.28 21.02 13.55
C GLU A 327 11.92 21.71 13.68
N CYS A 328 11.12 21.74 12.61
CA CYS A 328 9.77 22.32 12.64
C CYS A 328 8.87 21.62 13.67
N VAL A 329 8.88 20.29 13.67
CA VAL A 329 8.06 19.51 14.61
C VAL A 329 8.55 19.69 16.06
N GLU A 330 9.87 19.73 16.30
CA GLU A 330 10.45 19.99 17.63
C GLU A 330 10.10 21.39 18.17
N LYS A 331 9.89 22.37 17.29
CA LYS A 331 9.39 23.71 17.66
C LYS A 331 7.86 23.80 17.71
N TYR A 332 7.16 22.67 17.60
CA TYR A 332 5.70 22.60 17.59
C TYR A 332 5.04 23.36 16.43
N ALA A 333 5.69 23.45 15.27
CA ALA A 333 5.01 23.81 14.04
C ALA A 333 3.94 22.74 13.73
N THR A 334 2.76 23.18 13.32
CA THR A 334 1.65 22.27 13.02
C THR A 334 1.81 21.66 11.63
N LEU A 335 1.17 20.51 11.41
CA LEU A 335 1.14 19.87 10.09
C LEU A 335 0.65 20.83 8.99
N GLY A 336 -0.38 21.63 9.28
CA GLY A 336 -0.89 22.65 8.37
C GLY A 336 0.17 23.67 8.00
N GLU A 337 0.83 24.28 8.98
CA GLU A 337 1.88 25.30 8.75
C GLU A 337 3.08 24.76 7.97
N ILE A 338 3.50 23.52 8.26
CA ILE A 338 4.58 22.84 7.52
C ILE A 338 4.16 22.64 6.06
N PHE A 339 2.98 22.07 5.82
CA PHE A 339 2.53 21.79 4.47
C PHE A 339 2.11 23.04 3.69
N ASP A 340 1.75 24.14 4.35
CA ASP A 340 1.52 25.43 3.69
C ASP A 340 2.82 25.96 3.05
N ILE A 341 3.95 25.86 3.76
CA ILE A 341 5.28 26.18 3.21
C ILE A 341 5.62 25.26 2.04
N LEU A 342 5.42 23.94 2.20
CA LEU A 342 5.74 22.99 1.14
C LEU A 342 4.85 23.18 -0.10
N ARG A 343 3.56 23.49 0.07
CA ARG A 343 2.66 23.82 -1.06
C ARG A 343 3.08 25.08 -1.78
N GLU A 344 3.60 26.09 -1.07
CA GLU A 344 4.10 27.31 -1.69
C GLU A 344 5.29 27.02 -2.61
N VAL A 345 6.18 26.10 -2.21
CA VAL A 345 7.42 25.81 -2.94
C VAL A 345 7.24 24.72 -4.00
N PHE A 346 6.56 23.62 -3.66
CA PHE A 346 6.38 22.45 -4.52
C PHE A 346 5.11 22.52 -5.38
N GLY A 347 4.19 23.43 -5.07
CA GLY A 347 2.89 23.52 -5.72
C GLY A 347 1.90 22.46 -5.24
N VAL A 348 0.74 22.45 -5.88
CA VAL A 348 -0.36 21.51 -5.60
C VAL A 348 -0.71 20.77 -6.89
N PHE A 349 -0.84 19.45 -6.80
CA PHE A 349 -1.30 18.63 -7.90
C PHE A 349 -2.82 18.63 -7.99
N GLU A 350 -3.33 18.98 -9.16
CA GLU A 350 -4.73 18.76 -9.52
C GLU A 350 -4.79 17.65 -10.58
N GLU A 351 -5.61 16.64 -10.30
CA GLU A 351 -5.82 15.54 -11.23
C GLU A 351 -6.60 16.02 -12.45
N THR A 352 -5.97 15.99 -13.61
CA THR A 352 -6.53 16.47 -14.89
C THR A 352 -7.35 15.40 -15.63
N PHE A 353 -7.42 14.18 -15.11
CA PHE A 353 -8.24 13.13 -15.71
C PHE A 353 -9.70 13.33 -15.33
N GLU A 354 -10.60 13.26 -16.31
CA GLU A 354 -12.05 13.22 -16.05
C GLU A 354 -12.36 12.08 -15.05
N ARG A 355 -12.80 12.49 -13.86
CA ARG A 355 -13.61 11.66 -12.97
C ARG A 355 -15.01 11.71 -13.55
N LEU A 356 -15.38 10.70 -14.35
CA LEU A 356 -16.76 10.50 -14.77
C LEU A 356 -17.60 10.07 -13.59
#